data_AF-B7VTR0-F1
#
_entry.id   AF-B7VTR0-F1
#
_cell.length_a   1.000
_cell.length_b   1.000
_cell.length_c   1.000
_cell.angle_alpha   90.00
_cell.angle_beta   90.00
_cell.angle_gamma   90.00
#
_symmetry.space_group_name_H-M   'P 1'
#
loop_
_entity.id
_entity.type
_entity.pdbx_description
1 polymer ?
#
loop_
_entity_poly.entity_id
_entity_poly.type
_entity_poly.pdbx_seq_one_letter_code
_entity_poly.pdbx_strand_id
1 'polypeptide(L)'
;MYIKFDNVKEILPECRSKVVFRNPDIYIALGQTQRFVIWESILSDLDGNWFDGIKFWPSQFDFGSHPDDYNKQFDDYITIELLQFPSVDNLDTEEKHAFVFNENNELYISEIFVKDLKSAGCVDVWYDTTAPYGRY
;
A
#
# COMPACT_ATOMS: atom_id res chain seq x y z
N MET A 1 12.20 10.49 -7.54
CA MET A 1 12.67 11.19 -6.33
C MET A 1 11.84 10.70 -5.16
N TYR A 2 12.44 10.50 -3.99
CA TYR A 2 11.68 10.06 -2.83
C TYR A 2 10.77 11.18 -2.30
N ILE A 3 9.52 10.83 -2.00
CA ILE A 3 8.49 11.75 -1.50
C ILE A 3 8.18 11.37 -0.05
N LYS A 4 8.08 12.36 0.82
CA LYS A 4 7.75 12.12 2.24
C LYS A 4 6.42 11.38 2.33
N PHE A 5 6.39 10.28 3.08
CA PHE A 5 5.21 9.43 3.16
C PHE A 5 4.01 10.12 3.83
N ASP A 6 4.24 11.15 4.65
CA ASP A 6 3.18 12.02 5.18
C ASP A 6 2.34 12.67 4.06
N ASN A 7 2.93 12.87 2.88
CA ASN A 7 2.28 13.45 1.71
C ASN A 7 1.71 12.37 0.77
N VAL A 8 1.65 11.09 1.19
CA VAL A 8 1.20 9.98 0.34
C VAL A 8 -0.21 10.21 -0.22
N LYS A 9 -1.09 10.89 0.53
CA LYS A 9 -2.45 11.22 0.10
C LYS A 9 -2.50 12.19 -1.08
N GLU A 10 -1.45 12.95 -1.33
CA GLU A 10 -1.36 13.86 -2.48
C GLU A 10 -0.99 13.12 -3.76
N ILE A 11 -0.20 12.05 -3.64
CA ILE A 11 0.32 11.28 -4.78
C ILE A 11 -0.50 10.01 -5.07
N LEU A 12 -1.13 9.44 -4.05
CA LEU A 12 -2.09 8.33 -4.11
C LEU A 12 -3.40 8.80 -3.44
N PRO A 13 -4.18 9.67 -4.11
CA PRO A 13 -5.39 10.22 -3.51
C PRO A 13 -6.43 9.12 -3.25
N GLU A 14 -7.14 9.26 -2.12
CA GLU A 14 -8.24 8.36 -1.82
C GLU A 14 -9.31 8.44 -2.91
N CYS A 15 -9.66 7.30 -3.48
CA CYS A 15 -10.70 7.17 -4.48
C CYS A 15 -11.50 5.93 -4.12
N ARG A 16 -12.81 6.11 -3.89
CA ARG A 16 -13.72 5.01 -3.57
C ARG A 16 -14.83 4.94 -4.59
N SER A 17 -15.08 3.76 -5.15
CA SER A 17 -16.26 3.54 -5.98
C SER A 17 -17.54 3.79 -5.16
N LYS A 18 -18.32 4.81 -5.54
CA LYS A 18 -19.55 5.22 -4.82
C LYS A 18 -20.82 4.50 -5.29
N VAL A 19 -20.74 3.74 -6.39
CA VAL A 19 -21.91 3.15 -7.07
C VAL A 19 -21.99 1.65 -6.85
N VAL A 20 -20.85 0.96 -6.82
CA VAL A 20 -20.75 -0.48 -6.55
C VAL A 20 -19.67 -0.68 -5.50
N PHE A 21 -20.01 -1.34 -4.39
CA PHE A 21 -19.01 -1.74 -3.41
C PHE A 21 -17.98 -2.66 -4.07
N ARG A 22 -16.71 -2.26 -3.97
CA ARG A 22 -15.50 -2.95 -4.42
C ARG A 22 -14.43 -2.71 -3.36
N ASN A 23 -13.65 -3.72 -3.00
CA ASN A 23 -12.55 -3.57 -2.06
C ASN A 23 -11.40 -2.76 -2.70
N PRO A 24 -10.59 -2.05 -1.89
CA PRO A 24 -9.51 -1.23 -2.43
C PRO A 24 -8.45 -2.06 -3.12
N ASP A 25 -7.87 -1.51 -4.19
CA ASP A 25 -6.64 -2.01 -4.80
C ASP A 25 -5.48 -1.89 -3.80
N ILE A 26 -5.44 -0.78 -3.06
CA ILE A 26 -4.47 -0.52 -1.99
C ILE A 26 -5.18 0.03 -0.76
N TYR A 27 -4.90 -0.59 0.39
CA TYR A 27 -5.25 -0.06 1.70
C TYR A 27 -4.00 0.36 2.46
N ILE A 28 -4.00 1.58 2.99
CA ILE A 28 -2.88 2.14 3.75
C ILE A 28 -3.35 2.47 5.16
N ALA A 29 -2.71 1.84 6.14
CA ALA A 29 -2.91 2.16 7.55
C ALA A 29 -1.79 3.10 8.02
N LEU A 30 -2.16 4.33 8.38
CA LEU A 30 -1.33 5.36 8.97
C LEU A 30 -1.55 5.31 10.50
N GLY A 31 -0.57 4.76 11.22
CA GLY A 31 -0.63 4.60 12.67
C GLY A 31 0.74 4.29 13.26
N GLN A 32 0.78 3.75 14.48
CA GLN A 32 2.05 3.38 15.13
C GLN A 32 2.85 2.34 14.33
N THR A 33 2.16 1.44 13.64
CA THR A 33 2.75 0.52 12.66
C THR A 33 2.11 0.80 11.31
N GLN A 34 2.84 1.51 10.45
CA GLN A 34 2.37 1.79 9.11
C GLN A 34 2.36 0.50 8.27
N ARG A 35 1.24 0.23 7.62
CA ARG A 35 1.04 -0.96 6.79
C ARG A 35 0.58 -0.55 5.41
N PHE A 36 1.11 -1.25 4.41
CA PHE A 36 0.73 -1.09 3.02
C PHE A 36 0.19 -2.42 2.52
N VAL A 37 -1.11 -2.44 2.27
CA VAL A 37 -1.85 -3.64 1.87
C VAL A 37 -2.20 -3.49 0.41
N ILE A 38 -1.84 -4.48 -0.39
CA ILE A 38 -2.03 -4.45 -1.85
C ILE A 38 -2.56 -5.79 -2.33
N TRP A 39 -3.44 -5.77 -3.32
CA TRP A 39 -3.89 -6.98 -4.01
C TRP A 39 -2.71 -7.75 -4.61
N GLU A 40 -2.69 -9.07 -4.46
CA GLU A 40 -1.63 -9.94 -4.98
C GLU A 40 -1.48 -9.83 -6.51
N SER A 41 -2.59 -9.67 -7.24
CA SER A 41 -2.55 -9.48 -8.70
C SER A 41 -1.83 -8.19 -9.11
N ILE A 42 -2.09 -7.08 -8.41
CA ILE A 42 -1.40 -5.81 -8.64
C ILE A 42 0.07 -5.94 -8.27
N LEU A 43 0.36 -6.59 -7.13
CA LEU A 43 1.74 -6.85 -6.71
C LEU A 43 2.52 -7.66 -7.75
N SER A 44 1.86 -8.65 -8.36
CA SER A 44 2.46 -9.52 -9.38
C SER A 44 2.79 -8.79 -10.69
N ASP A 45 2.14 -7.66 -10.97
CA ASP A 45 2.38 -6.83 -12.15
C ASP A 45 3.49 -5.79 -11.93
N LEU A 46 3.97 -5.61 -10.69
CA LEU A 46 5.07 -4.71 -10.35
C LEU A 46 6.43 -5.40 -10.55
N ASP A 47 7.48 -4.61 -10.80
CA ASP A 47 8.84 -5.14 -10.82
C ASP A 47 9.21 -5.68 -9.42
N GLY A 48 9.57 -6.95 -9.34
CA GLY A 48 9.95 -7.63 -8.09
C GLY A 48 11.13 -6.97 -7.37
N ASN A 49 12.01 -6.26 -8.11
CA ASN A 49 13.12 -5.50 -7.54
C ASN A 49 12.67 -4.48 -6.47
N TRP A 50 11.45 -3.95 -6.59
CA TRP A 50 10.91 -3.00 -5.62
C TRP A 50 10.83 -3.53 -4.20
N PHE A 51 10.76 -4.86 -4.07
CA PHE A 51 10.48 -5.57 -2.83
C PHE A 51 11.56 -6.58 -2.46
N ASP A 52 12.75 -6.48 -3.08
CA ASP A 52 13.88 -7.34 -2.77
C ASP A 52 14.23 -7.28 -1.27
N GLY A 53 14.25 -8.45 -0.64
CA GLY A 53 14.57 -8.59 0.79
C GLY A 53 13.41 -8.23 1.75
N ILE A 54 12.22 -7.91 1.24
CA ILE A 54 11.04 -7.60 2.04
C ILE A 54 10.23 -8.87 2.30
N LYS A 55 9.67 -9.02 3.52
CA LYS A 55 8.73 -10.11 3.81
C LYS A 55 7.30 -9.70 3.48
N PHE A 56 6.63 -10.57 2.74
CA PHE A 56 5.21 -10.48 2.44
C PHE A 56 4.41 -11.29 3.43
N TRP A 57 3.31 -10.72 3.92
CA TRP A 57 2.38 -11.40 4.81
C TRP A 57 1.03 -11.59 4.10
N PRO A 58 0.62 -12.83 3.77
CA PRO A 58 -0.72 -13.06 3.27
C PRO A 58 -1.72 -12.58 4.30
N SER A 59 -2.71 -11.83 3.87
CA SER A 59 -3.65 -11.17 4.76
C SER A 59 -5.06 -11.27 4.19
N GLN A 60 -5.98 -11.70 5.04
CA GLN A 60 -7.39 -11.75 4.69
C GLN A 60 -8.06 -10.51 5.27
N PHE A 61 -8.57 -9.65 4.39
CA PHE A 61 -9.24 -8.42 4.78
C PHE A 61 -10.68 -8.43 4.27
N ASP A 62 -11.61 -8.28 5.21
CA ASP A 62 -13.02 -8.05 4.91
C ASP A 62 -13.32 -6.56 5.10
N PHE A 63 -13.48 -5.85 3.98
CA PHE A 63 -13.86 -4.43 3.98
C PHE A 63 -15.39 -4.26 3.89
N GLY A 64 -16.14 -5.36 3.77
CA GLY A 64 -17.59 -5.34 3.75
C GLY A 64 -18.14 -5.05 5.14
N SER A 65 -19.22 -4.25 5.20
CA SER A 65 -19.94 -4.00 6.46
C SER A 65 -21.38 -4.53 6.44
N HIS A 66 -21.89 -4.91 5.27
CA HIS A 66 -23.22 -5.46 5.10
C HIS A 66 -23.20 -6.96 4.74
N PRO A 67 -24.23 -7.73 5.14
CA PRO A 67 -24.34 -9.14 4.80
C PRO A 67 -24.25 -9.46 3.29
N ASP A 68 -24.72 -8.54 2.45
CA ASP A 68 -24.69 -8.67 1.00
C ASP A 68 -23.28 -8.44 0.42
N ASP A 69 -22.39 -7.78 1.18
CA ASP A 69 -20.97 -7.58 0.82
C ASP A 69 -20.13 -8.83 1.11
N TYR A 70 -20.59 -9.76 1.95
CA TYR A 70 -19.85 -11.00 2.25
C TYR A 70 -19.67 -11.90 1.02
N ASN A 71 -20.43 -11.73 -0.06
CA ASN A 71 -20.18 -12.44 -1.32
C ASN A 71 -19.03 -11.83 -2.15
N LYS A 72 -18.46 -10.70 -1.70
CA LYS A 72 -17.33 -9.97 -2.30
C LYS A 72 -16.11 -9.97 -1.37
N GLN A 73 -15.93 -11.07 -0.63
CA GLN A 73 -14.70 -11.33 0.12
C GLN A 73 -13.57 -11.52 -0.88
N PHE A 74 -12.44 -10.83 -0.67
CA PHE A 74 -11.27 -10.95 -1.50
C PHE A 74 -10.10 -11.37 -0.60
N ASP A 75 -9.66 -12.61 -0.77
CA ASP A 75 -8.77 -13.32 0.15
C ASP A 75 -7.29 -13.23 -0.26
N ASP A 76 -6.97 -12.47 -1.30
CA ASP A 76 -5.65 -12.47 -1.97
C ASP A 76 -4.91 -11.14 -1.76
N TYR A 77 -4.92 -10.62 -0.54
CA TYR A 77 -4.13 -9.44 -0.19
C TYR A 77 -2.77 -9.81 0.40
N ILE A 78 -1.79 -9.00 0.05
CA ILE A 78 -0.46 -9.02 0.66
C ILE A 78 -0.30 -7.77 1.51
N THR A 79 0.04 -7.96 2.78
CA THR A 79 0.48 -6.88 3.67
C THR A 79 1.99 -6.75 3.63
N ILE A 80 2.45 -5.52 3.44
CA ILE A 80 3.83 -5.09 3.57
C ILE A 80 3.92 -4.21 4.82
N GLU A 81 4.78 -4.59 5.76
CA GLU A 81 5.07 -3.77 6.93
C GLU A 81 6.14 -2.75 6.57
N LEU A 82 5.83 -1.45 6.70
CA LEU A 82 6.72 -0.39 6.23
C LEU A 82 7.95 -0.16 7.12
N LEU A 83 8.14 -0.98 8.16
CA LEU A 83 9.29 -0.94 9.07
C LEU A 83 10.49 -1.77 8.56
N GLN A 84 10.33 -2.52 7.48
CA GLN A 84 11.36 -3.45 6.99
C GLN A 84 12.31 -2.83 5.96
N PHE A 85 12.10 -1.57 5.60
CA PHE A 85 12.84 -0.88 4.53
C PHE A 85 14.14 -0.22 5.03
N PRO A 86 15.14 -0.05 4.14
CA PRO A 86 16.43 0.49 4.52
C PRO A 86 16.38 1.99 4.81
N SER A 87 17.41 2.46 5.52
CA SER A 87 17.69 3.89 5.68
C SER A 87 18.62 4.39 4.57
N VAL A 88 18.40 5.62 4.10
CA VAL A 88 19.26 6.31 3.13
C VAL A 88 19.67 7.69 3.64
N ASP A 89 20.93 8.04 3.41
CA ASP A 89 21.49 9.34 3.83
C ASP A 89 21.15 10.45 2.83
N ASN A 90 20.79 10.09 1.60
CA ASN A 90 20.49 11.04 0.52
C ASN A 90 19.27 10.60 -0.31
N LEU A 91 18.22 11.43 -0.30
CA LEU A 91 16.95 11.21 -0.99
C LEU A 91 16.99 11.57 -2.49
N ASP A 92 18.04 12.26 -2.95
CA ASP A 92 18.26 12.62 -4.36
C ASP A 92 19.03 11.52 -5.13
N THR A 93 19.13 10.32 -4.54
CA THR A 93 19.77 9.16 -5.17
C THR A 93 18.80 8.40 -6.08
N GLU A 94 19.35 7.49 -6.88
CA GLU A 94 18.55 6.57 -7.69
C GLU A 94 17.60 5.75 -6.81
N GLU A 95 16.32 5.71 -7.18
CA GLU A 95 15.28 5.01 -6.43
C GLU A 95 15.39 3.50 -6.63
N LYS A 96 15.99 2.83 -5.64
CA LYS A 96 16.19 1.38 -5.64
C LYS A 96 15.17 0.61 -4.80
N HIS A 97 14.44 1.29 -3.92
CA HIS A 97 13.48 0.69 -3.02
C HIS A 97 12.14 1.43 -3.11
N ALA A 98 11.03 0.71 -2.93
CA ALA A 98 9.70 1.32 -2.94
C ALA A 98 9.53 2.32 -1.80
N PHE A 99 10.11 2.00 -0.63
CA PHE A 99 10.11 2.83 0.56
C PHE A 99 11.51 2.91 1.17
N VAL A 100 11.81 4.01 1.85
CA VAL A 100 13.06 4.22 2.59
C VAL A 100 12.83 5.09 3.81
N PHE A 101 13.66 4.92 4.83
CA PHE A 101 13.76 5.87 5.95
C PHE A 101 14.90 6.85 5.72
N ASN A 102 14.78 8.08 6.19
CA ASN A 102 15.95 8.96 6.32
C ASN A 102 16.65 8.74 7.68
N GLU A 103 17.74 9.48 7.92
CA GLU A 103 18.50 9.47 9.19
C GLU A 103 17.65 9.84 10.41
N ASN A 104 16.56 10.59 10.22
CA ASN A 104 15.62 11.00 11.26
C ASN A 104 14.48 9.99 11.47
N ASN A 105 14.56 8.81 10.84
CA ASN A 105 13.52 7.77 10.88
C ASN A 105 12.16 8.23 10.32
N GLU A 106 12.17 9.17 9.38
CA GLU A 106 10.99 9.56 8.61
C GLU A 106 10.87 8.67 7.38
N LEU A 107 9.67 8.17 7.11
CA LEU A 107 9.38 7.30 5.96
C LEU A 107 9.19 8.11 4.67
N TYR A 108 9.74 7.62 3.58
CA TYR A 108 9.57 8.14 2.22
C TYR A 108 9.18 7.01 1.27
N ILE A 109 8.50 7.37 0.18
CA ILE A 109 8.08 6.47 -0.90
C ILE A 109 8.67 6.96 -2.23
N SER A 110 9.09 6.02 -3.07
CA SER A 110 9.61 6.29 -4.41
C SER A 110 8.50 6.83 -5.32
N GLU A 111 8.77 7.93 -6.01
CA GLU A 111 7.86 8.48 -7.02
C GLU A 111 7.73 7.54 -8.23
N ILE A 112 8.82 6.85 -8.61
CA ILE A 112 8.77 5.86 -9.69
C ILE A 112 7.87 4.70 -9.27
N PHE A 113 8.00 4.21 -8.04
CA PHE A 113 7.13 3.15 -7.52
C PHE A 113 5.64 3.57 -7.56
N VAL A 114 5.32 4.81 -7.21
CA VAL A 114 3.94 5.34 -7.31
C VAL A 114 3.45 5.38 -8.76
N LYS A 115 4.32 5.68 -9.73
CA LYS A 115 3.98 5.63 -11.16
C LYS A 115 3.72 4.20 -11.61
N ASP A 116 4.50 3.24 -11.13
CA ASP A 116 4.33 1.82 -11.45
C ASP A 116 3.02 1.28 -10.87
N LEU A 117 2.67 1.64 -9.62
CA LEU A 117 1.37 1.32 -9.01
C LEU A 117 0.20 1.81 -9.87
N LYS A 118 0.26 3.06 -10.34
CA LYS A 118 -0.79 3.63 -11.21
C LYS A 118 -0.85 2.92 -12.56
N SER A 119 0.30 2.53 -13.10
CA SER A 119 0.40 1.82 -14.39
C SER A 119 -0.10 0.39 -14.30
N ALA A 120 0.06 -0.27 -13.14
CA ALA A 120 -0.54 -1.55 -12.81
C ALA A 120 -2.06 -1.48 -12.53
N GLY A 121 -2.67 -0.30 -12.70
CA GLY A 121 -4.11 -0.12 -12.59
C GLY A 121 -4.61 0.09 -11.16
N CYS A 122 -3.73 0.42 -10.20
CA CYS A 122 -4.18 0.81 -8.87
C CYS A 122 -4.92 2.16 -8.92
N VAL A 123 -6.25 2.10 -8.77
CA VAL A 123 -7.14 3.27 -8.85
C VAL A 123 -8.01 3.43 -7.61
N ASP A 124 -8.23 2.36 -6.84
CA ASP A 124 -9.08 2.34 -5.64
C ASP A 124 -8.19 2.31 -4.38
N VAL A 125 -7.75 3.49 -3.92
CA VAL A 125 -6.86 3.64 -2.75
C VAL A 125 -7.66 4.07 -1.53
N TRP A 126 -7.56 3.33 -0.41
CA TRP A 126 -8.27 3.63 0.85
C TRP A 126 -7.29 3.89 2.00
N TYR A 127 -7.64 4.80 2.91
CA TYR A 127 -6.87 5.10 4.14
C TYR A 127 -7.71 4.93 5.40
N ASP A 128 -7.08 4.49 6.51
CA ASP A 128 -7.42 4.52 7.97
C ASP A 128 -8.89 4.35 8.41
N THR A 129 -9.78 5.10 7.78
CA THR A 129 -11.19 5.34 8.07
C THR A 129 -12.12 4.19 7.72
N THR A 130 -11.61 3.13 7.10
CA THR A 130 -12.35 1.90 6.77
C THR A 130 -11.54 0.71 7.25
N ALA A 131 -11.45 0.56 8.58
CA ALA A 131 -10.76 -0.57 9.18
C ALA A 131 -11.34 -1.87 8.58
N PRO A 132 -10.51 -2.74 7.98
CA PRO A 132 -10.99 -4.05 7.62
C PRO A 132 -11.34 -4.82 8.90
N TYR A 133 -12.48 -5.50 8.89
CA TYR A 133 -12.82 -6.45 9.93
C TYR A 133 -11.97 -7.70 9.70
N GLY A 134 -10.85 -7.80 10.42
CA GLY A 134 -10.02 -9.01 10.39
C GLY A 134 -10.83 -10.21 10.86
N ARG A 135 -10.88 -11.27 10.06
CA ARG A 135 -11.36 -12.58 10.53
C ARG A 135 -10.20 -13.25 11.28
N TYR A 136 -10.21 -13.12 12.60
CA TYR A 136 -9.36 -13.90 13.49
C TYR A 136 -10.01 -15.22 13.83
#